data_AF-A0A351MNT3-F1
#
_entry.id   AF-A0A351MNT3-F1
#
_cell.length_a   1.000
_cell.length_b   1.000
_cell.length_c   1.000
_cell.angle_alpha   90.00
_cell.angle_beta   90.00
_cell.angle_gamma   90.00
#
_symmetry.space_group_name_H-M   'P 1'
#
loop_
_entity.id
_entity.type
_entity.pdbx_description
1 polymer ?
#
loop_
_entity_poly.entity_id
_entity_poly.type
_entity_poly.pdbx_seq_one_letter_code
_entity_poly.pdbx_strand_id
1 'polypeptide(L)'
;MTCAPPGLILGRVGMTMSDEQIGKDRTCRACGAGFVYPQPGSLATKRLCPSCAGLPEAVLRVLEAHQLEISRLKRALARARGEAG
;
A
#
# COMPACT_ATOMS: atom_id res chain seq x y z
N MET A 1 25.07 40.92 16.25
CA MET A 1 23.81 41.37 15.62
C MET A 1 23.32 40.25 14.72
N THR A 2 22.24 39.60 15.14
CA THR A 2 21.61 38.44 14.48
C THR A 2 20.66 38.92 13.39
N CYS A 3 20.83 38.44 12.16
CA CYS A 3 19.85 38.64 11.09
C CYS A 3 19.11 37.31 10.84
N ALA A 4 17.83 37.30 11.20
CA ALA A 4 16.87 36.25 10.86
C ALA A 4 16.33 36.44 9.42
N PRO A 5 15.86 35.38 8.73
CA PRO A 5 15.48 35.42 7.32
C PRO A 5 13.97 35.68 7.13
N PRO A 6 13.53 36.25 5.99
CA PRO A 6 12.13 36.20 5.58
C PRO A 6 11.91 35.28 4.38
N GLY A 7 10.96 34.36 4.55
CA GLY A 7 10.00 34.01 3.49
C GLY A 7 10.48 33.07 2.38
N LEU A 8 10.48 31.77 2.65
CA LEU A 8 10.30 30.76 1.61
C LEU A 8 8.89 30.17 1.71
N ILE A 9 8.17 30.39 0.64
CA ILE A 9 6.75 30.12 0.38
C ILE A 9 6.41 28.66 0.71
N LEU A 10 5.59 28.46 1.75
CA LEU A 10 4.92 27.17 1.98
C LEU A 10 3.90 26.95 0.86
N GLY A 11 4.32 26.23 -0.18
CA GLY A 11 3.42 25.59 -1.14
C GLY A 11 2.61 24.51 -0.44
N ARG A 12 1.56 24.93 0.27
CA ARG A 12 0.61 24.04 0.94
C ARG A 12 -0.38 23.51 -0.08
N VAL A 13 0.05 22.56 -0.92
CA VAL A 13 -0.90 21.70 -1.64
C VAL A 13 -1.45 20.71 -0.60
N GLY A 14 -2.44 21.17 0.16
CA GLY A 14 -3.24 20.32 1.03
C GLY A 14 -4.03 19.35 0.17
N MET A 15 -3.48 18.18 -0.09
CA MET A 15 -4.27 17.03 -0.54
C MET A 15 -5.20 16.67 0.62
N THR A 16 -6.47 17.06 0.52
CA THR A 16 -7.54 16.66 1.43
C THR A 16 -7.77 15.15 1.29
N MET A 17 -6.97 14.37 2.00
CA MET A 17 -7.23 12.95 2.19
C MET A 17 -8.43 12.85 3.14
N SER A 18 -9.58 12.42 2.62
CA SER A 18 -10.77 12.20 3.42
C SER A 18 -10.44 11.21 4.55
N ASP A 19 -10.53 11.68 5.80
CA ASP A 19 -10.33 10.94 7.05
C ASP A 19 -11.06 9.57 7.09
N GLU A 20 -12.07 9.39 6.26
CA GLU A 20 -12.92 8.21 6.14
C GLU A 20 -12.21 6.93 5.64
N GLN A 21 -10.91 6.97 5.32
CA GLN A 21 -10.15 5.78 4.91
C GLN A 21 -9.12 5.30 5.93
N ILE A 22 -8.91 6.06 7.00
CA ILE A 22 -8.03 5.65 8.11
C ILE A 22 -8.71 4.49 8.85
N GLY A 23 -8.01 3.39 9.07
CA GLY A 23 -8.57 2.22 9.76
C GLY A 23 -9.29 1.20 8.87
N LYS A 24 -9.42 1.43 7.55
CA LYS A 24 -9.98 0.43 6.64
C LYS A 24 -8.95 -0.65 6.32
N ASP A 25 -9.36 -1.90 6.42
CA ASP A 25 -8.59 -3.05 5.94
C ASP A 25 -8.43 -2.96 4.42
N ARG A 26 -7.17 -2.94 3.98
CA ARG A 26 -6.77 -2.95 2.58
C ARG A 26 -5.95 -4.19 2.31
N THR A 27 -6.01 -4.67 1.07
CA THR A 27 -5.15 -5.77 0.62
C THR A 27 -4.01 -5.20 -0.19
N CYS A 28 -2.78 -5.57 0.17
CA CYS A 28 -1.59 -5.18 -0.59
C CYS A 28 -1.61 -5.83 -1.97
N ARG A 29 -1.39 -5.03 -3.02
CA ARG A 29 -1.33 -5.53 -4.39
C ARG A 29 -0.12 -6.44 -4.62
N ALA A 30 1.02 -6.13 -3.99
CA ALA A 30 2.28 -6.84 -4.22
C ALA A 30 2.34 -8.18 -3.48
N CYS A 31 1.95 -8.24 -2.21
CA CYS A 31 2.07 -9.46 -1.40
C CYS A 31 0.72 -10.08 -0.99
N GLY A 32 -0.41 -9.42 -1.27
CA GLY A 32 -1.73 -9.90 -0.87
C GLY A 32 -2.04 -9.82 0.61
N ALA A 33 -1.15 -9.27 1.45
CA ALA A 33 -1.40 -9.14 2.88
C ALA A 33 -2.49 -8.10 3.16
N GLY A 34 -3.38 -8.41 4.11
CA GLY A 34 -4.26 -7.42 4.73
C GLY A 34 -3.44 -6.43 5.55
N PHE A 35 -3.68 -5.13 5.38
CA PHE A 35 -3.07 -4.08 6.16
C PHE A 35 -4.06 -2.95 6.42
N VAL A 36 -4.01 -2.37 7.60
CA VAL A 36 -4.82 -1.21 7.95
C VAL A 36 -4.20 0.02 7.32
N TYR A 37 -4.99 0.82 6.60
CA TYR A 37 -4.50 2.08 6.04
C TYR A 37 -4.04 3.00 7.19
N PRO A 38 -2.75 3.36 7.25
CA PRO A 38 -2.18 3.99 8.43
C PRO A 38 -2.34 5.51 8.44
N GLN A 39 -2.24 6.06 9.64
CA GLN A 39 -2.28 7.49 9.95
C GLN A 39 -1.14 8.28 9.27
N PRO A 40 -1.23 9.63 9.21
CA PRO A 40 -0.21 10.47 8.60
C PRO A 40 1.20 10.14 9.11
N GLY A 41 2.16 9.95 8.18
CA GLY A 41 3.56 9.61 8.50
C GLY A 41 3.94 8.14 8.28
N SER A 42 3.00 7.28 7.88
CA SER A 42 3.34 5.91 7.51
C SER A 42 3.75 5.77 6.05
N LEU A 43 4.61 4.77 5.79
CA LEU A 43 5.11 4.41 4.47
C LEU A 43 4.07 3.65 3.63
N ALA A 44 2.96 3.19 4.20
CA ALA A 44 1.96 2.48 3.41
C ALA A 44 1.28 3.43 2.42
N THR A 45 1.06 2.93 1.21
CA THR A 45 0.33 3.65 0.17
C THR A 45 -1.09 3.11 0.04
N LYS A 46 -1.89 3.75 -0.81
CA LYS A 46 -3.26 3.28 -1.13
C LYS A 46 -3.30 1.83 -1.64
N ARG A 47 -2.20 1.30 -2.19
CA ARG A 47 -2.14 -0.01 -2.86
C ARG A 47 -1.09 -0.97 -2.26
N LEU A 48 -0.14 -0.45 -1.49
CA LEU A 48 0.98 -1.23 -0.96
C LEU A 48 1.03 -1.11 0.55
N CYS A 49 1.26 -2.23 1.23
CA CYS A 49 1.53 -2.24 2.67
C CYS A 49 2.87 -1.54 2.98
N PRO A 50 3.14 -1.21 4.26
CA PRO A 50 4.37 -0.52 4.66
C PRO A 50 5.65 -1.23 4.19
N SER A 51 5.65 -2.56 4.21
CA SER A 51 6.81 -3.38 3.81
C SER A 51 7.07 -3.34 2.31
N CYS A 52 6.03 -3.28 1.48
CA CYS A 52 6.18 -3.29 0.03
C CYS A 52 6.40 -1.88 -0.53
N ALA A 53 5.88 -0.84 0.12
CA ALA A 53 5.98 0.53 -0.39
C ALA A 53 7.43 1.05 -0.52
N GLY A 54 8.37 0.52 0.26
CA GLY A 54 9.79 0.87 0.18
C GLY A 54 10.61 0.09 -0.86
N LEU A 55 10.00 -0.85 -1.60
CA LEU A 55 10.71 -1.70 -2.55
C LEU A 55 10.84 -1.02 -3.92
N PRO A 56 11.93 -1.29 -4.68
CA PRO A 56 12.06 -0.85 -6.05
C PRO A 56 10.93 -1.40 -6.94
N GLU A 57 10.51 -0.62 -7.94
CA GLU A 57 9.46 -0.99 -8.90
C GLU A 57 9.71 -2.36 -9.57
N ALA A 58 10.97 -2.65 -9.92
CA ALA A 58 11.34 -3.93 -10.51
C ALA A 58 11.03 -5.12 -9.58
N VAL A 59 11.27 -4.95 -8.28
CA VAL A 59 10.96 -5.97 -7.26
C VAL A 59 9.45 -6.09 -7.08
N LEU A 60 8.74 -4.96 -7.04
CA LEU A 60 7.29 -4.93 -6.93
C LEU A 60 6.60 -5.71 -8.06
N ARG A 61 7.07 -5.55 -9.30
CA ARG A 61 6.51 -6.30 -10.44
C ARG A 61 6.66 -7.81 -10.31
N VAL A 62 7.82 -8.26 -9.84
CA VAL A 62 8.06 -9.70 -9.59
C VAL A 62 7.13 -10.22 -8.51
N LEU A 63 6.98 -9.48 -7.41
CA LEU A 63 6.05 -9.83 -6.33
C LEU A 63 4.61 -9.89 -6.81
N GLU A 64 4.16 -8.90 -7.59
CA GLU A 64 2.80 -8.88 -8.16
C GLU A 64 2.55 -10.09 -9.07
N ALA A 65 3.52 -10.46 -9.90
CA ALA A 65 3.41 -11.63 -10.77
C ALA A 65 3.28 -12.93 -9.95
N HIS A 66 4.11 -13.10 -8.91
CA HIS A 66 4.01 -14.25 -8.03
C HIS A 66 2.70 -14.27 -7.25
N GLN A 67 2.22 -13.12 -6.77
CA GLN A 67 0.98 -13.04 -6.03
C GLN A 67 -0.24 -13.41 -6.90
N LEU A 68 -0.22 -13.05 -8.18
CA LEU A 68 -1.23 -13.49 -9.14
C LEU A 68 -1.22 -15.01 -9.28
N GLU A 69 -0.04 -15.62 -9.42
CA GLU A 69 0.09 -17.06 -9.58
C GLU A 69 -0.30 -17.83 -8.30
N ILE A 70 0.13 -17.36 -7.13
CA ILE A 70 -0.30 -17.91 -5.84
C ILE A 70 -1.81 -17.85 -5.71
N SER A 71 -2.44 -16.73 -6.10
CA SER A 71 -3.89 -16.58 -6.05
C SER A 71 -4.60 -17.55 -6.99
N ARG A 72 -4.05 -17.75 -8.20
CA ARG A 72 -4.55 -18.73 -9.16
C ARG A 72 -4.46 -20.15 -8.63
N LEU A 73 -3.30 -20.52 -8.06
CA LEU A 73 -3.06 -21.84 -7.47
C LEU A 73 -3.97 -22.09 -6.26
N LYS A 74 -4.14 -21.11 -5.37
CA LYS A 74 -5.08 -21.19 -4.24
C LYS A 74 -6.51 -21.50 -4.70
N ARG A 75 -6.98 -20.81 -5.75
CA ARG A 75 -8.30 -21.10 -6.33
C ARG A 75 -8.37 -22.49 -6.98
N ALA A 76 -7.31 -22.93 -7.63
CA ALA A 76 -7.24 -24.28 -8.19
C ALA A 76 -7.27 -25.36 -7.10
N LEU A 77 -6.56 -25.15 -5.99
CA LEU A 77 -6.60 -26.02 -4.82
C LEU A 77 -7.98 -26.06 -4.17
N ALA A 78 -8.64 -24.92 -3.97
CA ALA A 78 -9.98 -24.86 -3.41
C ALA A 78 -10.99 -25.66 -4.28
N ARG A 79 -10.89 -25.54 -5.62
CA ARG A 79 -11.69 -26.35 -6.54
C ARG A 79 -11.37 -27.85 -6.43
N ALA A 80 -10.08 -28.21 -6.39
CA ALA A 80 -9.65 -29.60 -6.28
C ALA A 80 -10.06 -30.25 -4.96
N ARG A 81 -10.17 -29.46 -3.88
CA ARG A 81 -10.61 -29.91 -2.56
C ARG A 81 -12.14 -29.97 -2.42
N GLY A 82 -12.91 -29.54 -3.42
CA GLY A 82 -14.37 -29.47 -3.33
C GLY A 82 -14.88 -28.36 -2.40
N GLU A 83 -14.03 -27.40 -2.03
CA GLU A 83 -14.37 -26.23 -1.20
C GLU A 83 -15.06 -25.12 -2.04
N ALA A 84 -15.22 -25.33 -3.34
CA ALA A 84 -15.98 -24.47 -4.23
C ALA A 84 -17.44 -24.94 -4.31
N GLY A 85 -18.23 -24.57 -3.30
CA GLY A 85 -19.69 -24.62 -3.29
C GLY A 85 -20.26 -23.21 -3.27
#